data_AF-A0A3N9UY05-F1
#
_entry.id   AF-A0A3N9UY05-F1
#
_cell.length_a   1.000
_cell.length_b   1.000
_cell.length_c   1.000
_cell.angle_alpha   90.00
_cell.angle_beta   90.00
_cell.angle_gamma   90.00
#
_symmetry.space_group_name_H-M   'P 1'
#
loop_
_entity.id
_entity.type
_entity.pdbx_description
1 polymer ?
#
loop_
_entity_poly.entity_id
_entity_poly.type
_entity_poly.pdbx_seq_one_letter_code
_entity_poly.pdbx_strand_id
1 'polypeptide(L)'
;MSKNPEFAKYASDLARHQDALRTSNEDLIKLSQRFGRMMPKLAKLDPSAILSWFGLYNKIKDAAGKTDEEVSVLLNNELAAANPVFQSQISYYSSQRQRLYSKMEVMDDILSGMMEDLLENGSFEEAQKVEMRTALDGTMEKSKNRVDPIPVLA
;
A
#
# COMPACT_ATOMS: atom_id res chain seq x y z
N MET A 1 -4.87 40.36 2.72
CA MET A 1 -4.57 38.91 2.83
C MET A 1 -3.15 38.68 2.33
N SER A 2 -2.17 38.59 3.23
CA SER A 2 -0.80 38.26 2.83
C SER A 2 -0.80 36.81 2.35
N LYS A 3 -0.34 36.59 1.11
CA LYS A 3 -0.09 35.25 0.59
C LYS A 3 1.12 34.72 1.34
N ASN A 4 0.90 33.97 2.42
CA ASN A 4 2.00 33.34 3.13
C ASN A 4 2.55 32.20 2.23
N PRO A 5 3.78 32.34 1.69
CA PRO A 5 4.35 31.39 0.73
C PRO A 5 4.47 29.96 1.30
N GLU A 6 4.51 29.81 2.61
CA GLU A 6 4.52 28.50 3.28
C GLU A 6 3.21 27.74 3.07
N PHE A 7 2.06 28.44 3.05
CA PHE A 7 0.76 27.81 2.78
C PHE A 7 0.69 27.27 1.35
N ALA A 8 1.18 28.02 0.36
CA ALA A 8 1.21 27.54 -1.01
C ALA A 8 2.08 26.27 -1.15
N LYS A 9 3.20 26.23 -0.43
CA LYS A 9 4.07 25.06 -0.38
C LYS A 9 3.38 23.86 0.26
N TYR A 10 2.78 24.02 1.44
CA TYR A 10 2.06 22.93 2.12
C TYR A 10 0.90 22.37 1.30
N ALA A 11 0.13 23.23 0.64
CA ALA A 11 -0.94 22.81 -0.26
C ALA A 11 -0.41 21.96 -1.42
N SER A 12 0.69 22.41 -2.03
CA SER A 12 1.33 21.72 -3.15
C SER A 12 1.91 20.37 -2.72
N ASP A 13 2.57 20.32 -1.56
CA ASP A 13 3.16 19.09 -1.04
C ASP A 13 2.06 18.07 -0.72
N LEU A 14 1.00 18.49 -0.03
CA LEU A 14 -0.12 17.60 0.30
C LEU A 14 -0.84 17.07 -0.94
N ALA A 15 -1.06 17.90 -1.96
CA ALA A 15 -1.64 17.47 -3.24
C ALA A 15 -0.76 16.41 -3.93
N ARG A 16 0.57 16.60 -3.93
CA ARG A 16 1.52 15.62 -4.47
C ARG A 16 1.44 14.28 -3.74
N HIS A 17 1.30 14.30 -2.42
CA HIS A 17 1.17 13.07 -1.63
C HIS A 17 -0.18 12.35 -1.85
N GLN A 18 -1.27 13.10 -2.02
CA GLN A 18 -2.57 12.54 -2.42
C GLN A 18 -2.49 11.87 -3.81
N ASP A 19 -1.78 12.49 -4.77
CA ASP A 19 -1.55 11.92 -6.09
C ASP A 19 -0.67 10.65 -6.04
N ALA A 20 0.33 10.62 -5.18
CA ALA A 20 1.16 9.45 -4.95
C ALA A 20 0.31 8.28 -4.40
N LEU A 21 -0.51 8.52 -3.36
CA LEU A 21 -1.43 7.51 -2.82
C LEU A 21 -2.43 7.02 -3.86
N ARG A 22 -2.98 7.94 -4.67
CA ARG A 22 -3.90 7.60 -5.76
C ARG A 22 -3.22 6.67 -6.77
N THR A 23 -1.98 6.96 -7.14
CA THR A 23 -1.18 6.14 -8.05
C THR A 23 -0.93 4.74 -7.46
N SER A 24 -0.50 4.64 -6.19
CA SER A 24 -0.33 3.36 -5.50
C SER A 24 -1.63 2.55 -5.45
N ASN A 25 -2.77 3.20 -5.25
CA ASN A 25 -4.07 2.55 -5.26
C ASN A 25 -4.48 2.07 -6.66
N GLU A 26 -4.24 2.85 -7.71
CA GLU A 26 -4.49 2.43 -9.09
C GLU A 26 -3.62 1.21 -9.46
N ASP A 27 -2.36 1.20 -9.05
CA ASP A 27 -1.45 0.08 -9.28
C ASP A 27 -1.85 -1.16 -8.50
N LEU A 28 -2.33 -1.01 -7.26
CA LEU A 28 -2.88 -2.13 -6.49
C LEU A 28 -4.10 -2.75 -7.17
N ILE A 29 -4.98 -1.91 -7.73
CA ILE A 29 -6.16 -2.37 -8.49
C ILE A 29 -5.73 -3.13 -9.76
N LYS A 30 -4.76 -2.60 -10.51
CA LYS A 30 -4.25 -3.30 -11.71
C LYS A 30 -3.60 -4.63 -11.32
N LEU A 31 -2.84 -4.65 -10.23
CA LEU A 31 -2.15 -5.83 -9.73
C LEU A 31 -3.14 -6.89 -9.24
N SER A 32 -4.21 -6.49 -8.54
CA SER A 32 -5.29 -7.39 -8.09
C SER A 32 -6.09 -7.95 -9.26
N GLN A 33 -6.36 -7.17 -10.30
CA GLN A 33 -6.99 -7.65 -11.52
C GLN A 33 -6.11 -8.66 -12.25
N ARG A 34 -4.80 -8.40 -12.35
CA ARG A 34 -3.84 -9.34 -12.92
C ARG A 34 -3.81 -10.65 -12.11
N PHE A 35 -3.81 -10.54 -10.79
CA PHE A 35 -3.88 -11.69 -9.88
C PHE A 35 -5.14 -12.54 -10.10
N GLY A 36 -6.32 -11.91 -10.17
CA GLY A 36 -7.58 -12.61 -10.42
C GLY A 36 -7.58 -13.38 -11.76
N ARG A 37 -6.85 -12.90 -12.78
CA ARG A 37 -6.67 -13.62 -14.05
C ARG A 37 -5.70 -14.80 -13.95
N MET A 38 -4.74 -14.74 -13.03
CA MET A 38 -3.76 -15.79 -12.77
C MET A 38 -4.33 -16.93 -11.92
N MET A 39 -5.22 -16.61 -10.98
CA MET A 39 -5.74 -17.53 -9.97
C MET A 39 -6.30 -18.86 -10.52
N PRO A 40 -7.09 -18.91 -11.63
CA PRO A 40 -7.58 -20.19 -12.17
C PRO A 40 -6.49 -21.13 -12.70
N LYS A 41 -5.27 -20.62 -12.90
CA LYS A 41 -4.13 -21.37 -13.47
C LYS A 41 -2.99 -21.52 -12.48
N LEU A 42 -3.20 -21.14 -11.22
CA LEU A 42 -2.15 -20.97 -10.22
C LEU A 42 -1.26 -22.20 -10.05
N ALA A 43 -1.85 -23.39 -9.95
CA ALA A 43 -1.11 -24.66 -9.83
C ALA A 43 -0.20 -25.00 -11.03
N LYS A 44 -0.38 -24.30 -12.16
CA LYS A 44 0.40 -24.46 -13.39
C LYS A 44 1.29 -23.25 -13.67
N LEU A 45 1.30 -22.24 -12.79
CA LEU A 45 2.15 -21.08 -12.97
C LEU A 45 3.59 -21.41 -12.61
N ASP A 46 4.49 -20.78 -13.35
CA ASP A 46 5.89 -20.74 -13.00
C ASP A 46 6.05 -19.96 -11.67
N PRO A 47 6.80 -20.49 -10.68
CA PRO A 47 7.09 -19.79 -9.42
C PRO A 47 7.61 -18.36 -9.63
N SER A 48 8.40 -18.12 -10.67
CA SER A 48 8.93 -16.79 -11.01
C SER A 48 7.82 -15.76 -11.28
N ALA A 49 6.67 -16.18 -11.80
CA ALA A 49 5.54 -15.30 -12.03
C ALA A 49 4.90 -14.84 -10.70
N ILE A 50 4.85 -15.74 -9.71
CA ILE A 50 4.35 -15.46 -8.36
C ILE A 50 5.32 -14.53 -7.63
N LEU A 51 6.62 -14.83 -7.66
CA LEU A 51 7.66 -13.98 -7.07
C LEU A 51 7.70 -12.59 -7.71
N SER A 52 7.53 -12.51 -9.03
CA SER A 52 7.40 -11.22 -9.73
C SER A 52 6.19 -10.42 -9.24
N TRP A 53 5.07 -11.11 -9.01
CA TRP A 53 3.87 -10.48 -8.45
C TRP A 53 4.11 -9.95 -7.03
N PHE A 54 4.75 -10.73 -6.15
CA PHE A 54 5.15 -10.27 -4.81
C PHE A 54 6.07 -9.05 -4.88
N GLY A 55 7.04 -9.06 -5.78
CA GLY A 55 7.94 -7.92 -6.00
C GLY A 55 7.19 -6.64 -6.41
N LEU A 56 6.20 -6.75 -7.29
CA LEU A 56 5.35 -5.61 -7.66
C LEU A 56 4.49 -5.13 -6.48
N TYR A 57 3.91 -6.07 -5.72
CA TYR A 57 3.09 -5.73 -4.58
C TYR A 57 3.91 -5.01 -3.49
N ASN A 58 5.11 -5.51 -3.21
CA ASN A 58 6.04 -4.88 -2.26
C ASN A 58 6.44 -3.47 -2.70
N LYS A 59 6.62 -3.21 -4.00
CA LYS A 59 6.88 -1.84 -4.50
C LYS A 59 5.72 -0.89 -4.21
N ILE A 60 4.48 -1.36 -4.34
CA ILE A 60 3.28 -0.56 -4.02
C ILE A 60 3.23 -0.27 -2.53
N LYS A 61 3.49 -1.28 -1.68
CA LYS A 61 3.64 -1.08 -0.24
C LYS A 61 4.72 -0.04 0.02
N ASP A 62 5.94 -0.21 -0.46
CA ASP A 62 7.05 0.72 -0.25
C ASP A 62 6.71 2.17 -0.64
N ALA A 63 6.09 2.37 -1.80
CA ALA A 63 5.65 3.70 -2.26
C ALA A 63 4.62 4.35 -1.32
N ALA A 64 3.63 3.59 -0.85
CA ALA A 64 2.63 4.09 0.10
C ALA A 64 3.27 4.49 1.44
N GLY A 65 4.27 3.74 1.90
CA GLY A 65 4.89 3.97 3.21
C GLY A 65 5.79 5.18 3.20
N LYS A 66 6.58 5.32 2.13
CA LYS A 66 7.34 6.54 1.90
C LYS A 66 6.43 7.77 1.86
N THR A 67 5.25 7.66 1.25
CA THR A 67 4.28 8.75 1.22
C THR A 67 3.76 9.08 2.62
N ASP A 68 3.48 8.07 3.45
CA ASP A 68 3.07 8.27 4.84
C ASP A 68 4.17 8.94 5.69
N GLU A 69 5.43 8.51 5.55
CA GLU A 69 6.58 9.11 6.22
C GLU A 69 6.73 10.60 5.86
N GLU A 70 6.64 10.94 4.57
CA GLU A 70 6.75 12.32 4.11
C GLU A 70 5.58 13.20 4.59
N VAL A 71 4.35 12.66 4.63
CA VAL A 71 3.17 13.39 5.11
C VAL A 71 3.14 13.54 6.62
N SER A 72 3.75 12.62 7.39
CA SER A 72 3.80 12.73 8.85
C SER A 72 4.39 14.07 9.33
N VAL A 73 5.36 14.61 8.60
CA VAL A 73 5.97 15.92 8.88
C VAL A 73 4.95 17.06 8.69
N LEU A 74 4.08 16.95 7.69
CA LEU A 74 3.01 17.92 7.42
C LEU A 74 1.87 17.81 8.43
N LEU A 75 1.52 16.59 8.86
CA LEU A 75 0.46 16.34 9.83
C LEU A 75 0.77 16.90 11.22
N ASN A 76 2.06 16.92 11.60
CA ASN A 76 2.52 17.46 12.87
C ASN A 76 2.75 18.99 12.84
N ASN A 77 2.34 19.68 11.77
CA ASN A 77 2.51 21.13 11.64
C ASN A 77 1.32 21.90 12.23
N GLU A 78 1.55 22.71 13.27
CA GLU A 78 0.50 23.48 13.97
C GLU A 78 -0.21 24.52 13.07
N LEU A 79 0.48 25.11 12.10
CA LEU A 79 -0.12 26.08 11.17
C LEU A 79 -1.07 25.41 10.18
N ALA A 80 -0.74 24.18 9.75
CA ALA A 80 -1.63 23.36 8.95
C ALA A 80 -2.81 22.85 9.78
N ALA A 81 -2.58 22.55 11.07
CA ALA A 81 -3.62 22.14 12.00
C ALA A 81 -4.71 23.21 12.19
N ALA A 82 -4.31 24.48 12.31
CA ALA A 82 -5.22 25.61 12.54
C ALA A 82 -6.01 26.08 11.30
N ASN A 83 -5.72 25.56 10.10
CA ASN A 83 -6.36 26.00 8.86
C ASN A 83 -7.46 25.03 8.39
N PRO A 84 -8.74 25.47 8.29
CA PRO A 84 -9.85 24.58 7.92
C PRO A 84 -9.72 23.93 6.54
N VAL A 85 -9.12 24.62 5.56
CA VAL A 85 -8.91 24.06 4.21
C VAL A 85 -7.87 22.95 4.27
N PHE A 86 -6.79 23.13 5.04
CA PHE A 86 -5.80 22.06 5.22
C PHE A 86 -6.34 20.90 6.02
N GLN A 87 -7.15 21.14 7.05
CA GLN A 87 -7.84 20.05 7.77
C GLN A 87 -8.71 19.20 6.84
N SER A 88 -9.44 19.83 5.90
CA SER A 88 -10.21 19.10 4.89
C SER A 88 -9.31 18.28 3.95
N GLN A 89 -8.18 18.84 3.51
CA GLN A 89 -7.23 18.14 2.63
C GLN A 89 -6.50 16.98 3.34
N ILE A 90 -6.16 17.15 4.61
CA ILE A 90 -5.59 16.12 5.47
C ILE A 90 -6.62 15.00 5.67
N SER A 91 -7.87 15.34 5.97
CA SER A 91 -8.95 14.36 6.12
C SER A 91 -9.16 13.55 4.83
N TYR A 92 -9.10 14.21 3.68
CA TYR A 92 -9.20 13.56 2.38
C TYR A 92 -8.03 12.59 2.15
N TYR A 93 -6.79 13.02 2.42
CA TYR A 93 -5.61 12.16 2.37
C TYR A 93 -5.76 10.95 3.29
N SER A 94 -6.18 11.14 4.55
CA SER A 94 -6.39 10.06 5.52
C SER A 94 -7.43 9.04 5.04
N SER A 95 -8.52 9.50 4.40
CA SER A 95 -9.53 8.62 3.80
C SER A 95 -8.98 7.82 2.62
N GLN A 96 -8.19 8.45 1.74
CA GLN A 96 -7.50 7.75 0.64
C GLN A 96 -6.53 6.69 1.17
N ARG A 97 -5.74 7.06 2.17
CA ARG A 97 -4.79 6.19 2.86
C ARG A 97 -5.49 4.97 3.46
N GLN A 98 -6.53 5.20 4.26
CA GLN A 98 -7.32 4.12 4.87
C GLN A 98 -7.85 3.15 3.81
N ARG A 99 -8.44 3.68 2.73
CA ARG A 99 -8.97 2.86 1.64
C ARG A 99 -7.89 2.02 0.94
N LEU A 100 -6.67 2.55 0.80
CA LEU A 100 -5.55 1.80 0.22
C LEU A 100 -5.15 0.65 1.15
N TYR A 101 -4.92 0.95 2.43
CA TYR A 101 -4.48 -0.07 3.39
C TYR A 101 -5.53 -1.15 3.63
N SER A 102 -6.82 -0.83 3.68
CA SER A 102 -7.87 -1.86 3.76
C SER A 102 -7.85 -2.81 2.55
N LYS A 103 -7.50 -2.33 1.35
CA LYS A 103 -7.32 -3.22 0.19
C LYS A 103 -6.05 -4.05 0.28
N MET A 104 -4.99 -3.49 0.86
CA MET A 104 -3.75 -4.24 1.10
C MET A 104 -3.98 -5.36 2.11
N GLU A 105 -4.70 -5.10 3.19
CA GLU A 105 -5.08 -6.10 4.18
C GLU A 105 -5.87 -7.26 3.56
N VAL A 106 -6.93 -6.94 2.81
CA VAL A 106 -7.70 -7.97 2.07
C VAL A 106 -6.82 -8.74 1.07
N MET A 107 -5.89 -8.05 0.41
CA MET A 107 -4.96 -8.70 -0.51
C MET A 107 -3.98 -9.62 0.22
N ASP A 108 -3.50 -9.24 1.40
CA ASP A 108 -2.61 -10.04 2.24
C ASP A 108 -3.28 -11.33 2.70
N ASP A 109 -4.55 -11.26 3.11
CA ASP A 109 -5.36 -12.42 3.49
C ASP A 109 -5.55 -13.38 2.30
N ILE A 110 -5.93 -12.83 1.14
CA ILE A 110 -6.12 -13.60 -0.10
C ILE A 110 -4.82 -14.29 -0.50
N LEU A 111 -3.69 -13.58 -0.45
CA LEU A 111 -2.40 -14.15 -0.82
C LEU A 111 -1.97 -15.25 0.15
N SER A 112 -2.15 -15.05 1.45
CA SER A 112 -1.79 -16.03 2.47
C SER A 112 -2.53 -17.35 2.24
N GLY A 113 -3.87 -17.31 2.16
CA GLY A 113 -4.67 -18.52 1.93
C GLY A 113 -4.38 -19.17 0.59
N MET A 114 -4.21 -18.36 -0.47
CA MET A 114 -3.88 -18.90 -1.79
C MET A 114 -2.50 -19.60 -1.81
N MET A 115 -1.51 -19.03 -1.12
CA MET A 115 -0.18 -19.62 -1.06
C MET A 115 -0.16 -20.89 -0.22
N GLU A 116 -0.94 -20.97 0.84
CA GLU A 116 -1.15 -22.22 1.60
C GLU A 116 -1.67 -23.32 0.66
N ASP A 117 -2.78 -23.08 -0.04
CA ASP A 117 -3.35 -24.02 -1.00
C ASP A 117 -2.35 -24.43 -2.09
N LEU A 118 -1.60 -23.47 -2.61
CA LEU A 118 -0.64 -23.70 -3.69
C LEU A 118 0.57 -24.52 -3.24
N LEU A 119 1.08 -24.28 -2.02
CA LEU A 119 2.23 -24.99 -1.48
C LEU A 119 1.86 -26.42 -1.06
N GLU A 120 0.62 -26.64 -0.62
CA GLU A 120 0.10 -27.96 -0.25
C GLU A 120 -0.24 -28.82 -1.47
N ASN A 121 -0.92 -28.23 -2.48
CA ASN A 121 -1.48 -28.99 -3.61
C ASN A 121 -0.67 -28.86 -4.91
N GLY A 122 0.28 -27.92 -4.96
CA GLY A 122 1.09 -27.65 -6.15
C GLY A 122 2.24 -28.63 -6.35
N SER A 123 2.55 -28.92 -7.62
CA SER A 123 3.69 -29.75 -8.01
C SER A 123 4.97 -28.93 -8.12
N PHE A 124 5.39 -28.30 -7.01
CA PHE A 124 6.64 -27.54 -6.93
C PHE A 124 7.74 -28.33 -6.23
N GLU A 125 8.99 -28.05 -6.59
CA GLU A 125 10.13 -28.55 -5.86
C GLU A 125 10.19 -27.92 -4.46
N GLU A 126 10.71 -28.65 -3.47
CA GLU A 126 10.79 -28.14 -2.09
C GLU A 126 11.60 -26.85 -1.97
N ALA A 127 12.66 -26.68 -2.77
CA ALA A 127 13.42 -25.43 -2.82
C ALA A 127 12.55 -24.23 -3.26
N GLN A 128 11.69 -24.43 -4.27
CA GLN A 128 10.78 -23.41 -4.77
C GLN A 128 9.69 -23.08 -3.74
N LYS A 129 9.19 -24.10 -3.02
CA LYS A 129 8.23 -23.90 -1.93
C LYS A 129 8.81 -23.05 -0.80
N VAL A 130 10.05 -23.34 -0.38
CA VAL A 130 10.75 -22.57 0.66
C VAL A 130 10.99 -21.12 0.22
N GLU A 131 11.40 -20.92 -1.04
CA GLU A 131 11.59 -19.57 -1.60
C GLU A 131 10.29 -18.79 -1.61
N MET A 132 9.20 -19.38 -2.10
CA MET A 132 7.88 -18.75 -2.15
C MET A 132 7.34 -18.42 -0.74
N ARG A 133 7.55 -19.30 0.24
CA ARG A 133 7.14 -19.05 1.64
C ARG A 133 7.95 -17.92 2.26
N THR A 134 9.27 -17.91 2.05
CA THR A 134 10.13 -16.81 2.51
C THR A 134 9.72 -15.46 1.89
N ALA A 135 9.39 -15.47 0.60
CA ALA A 135 8.94 -14.26 -0.10
C ALA A 135 7.57 -13.78 0.41
N LEU A 136 6.65 -14.70 0.68
CA LEU A 136 5.35 -14.39 1.28
C LEU A 136 5.53 -13.75 2.67
N ASP A 137 6.32 -14.37 3.55
CA ASP A 137 6.59 -13.85 4.90
C ASP A 137 7.17 -12.43 4.83
N GLY A 138 8.15 -12.22 3.96
CA GLY A 138 8.72 -10.89 3.72
C GLY A 138 7.70 -9.87 3.20
N THR A 139 6.76 -10.30 2.36
CA THR A 139 5.65 -9.45 1.90
C THR A 139 4.65 -9.13 3.01
N MET A 140 4.36 -10.06 3.92
CA MET A 140 3.44 -9.86 5.04
C MET A 140 4.02 -8.95 6.12
N GLU A 141 5.30 -9.09 6.44
CA GLU A 141 5.98 -8.21 7.40
C GLU A 141 5.91 -6.73 7.01
N LYS A 142 5.93 -6.41 5.71
CA LYS A 142 5.80 -5.02 5.23
C LYS A 142 4.46 -4.37 5.57
N SER A 143 3.41 -5.15 5.83
CA SER A 143 2.10 -4.63 6.22
C SER A 143 1.97 -4.34 7.70
N LYS A 144 2.71 -5.06 8.56
CA LYS A 144 2.63 -4.92 10.01
C LYS A 144 3.13 -3.57 10.52
N ASN A 145 4.07 -2.94 9.80
CA ASN A 145 4.75 -1.72 10.24
C ASN A 145 3.94 -0.42 10.05
N ARG A 146 2.64 -0.47 9.73
CA ARG A 146 1.94 0.68 9.14
C ARG A 146 0.57 1.03 9.71
N VAL A 147 0.15 0.33 10.76
CA VAL A 147 -1.17 0.46 11.37
C VAL A 147 -1.14 1.44 12.54
N ASP A 148 -0.43 2.57 12.42
CA ASP A 148 -0.72 3.69 13.32
C ASP A 148 -1.85 4.52 12.70
N PRO A 149 -2.99 4.67 13.41
CA PRO A 149 -4.03 5.59 12.99
C PRO A 149 -3.46 7.00 13.03
N ILE A 150 -3.55 7.72 11.91
CA ILE A 150 -3.39 9.17 11.96
C ILE A 150 -4.57 9.69 12.77
N PRO A 151 -4.36 10.39 13.91
CA PRO A 151 -5.46 10.92 14.69
C PRO A 151 -6.27 11.86 13.79
N VAL A 152 -7.54 11.53 13.58
CA VAL A 152 -8.49 12.47 13.00
C VAL A 152 -8.80 13.46 14.13
N LEU A 153 -8.27 14.68 14.02
CA LEU A 153 -8.69 15.76 14.90
C LEU A 153 -10.17 16.06 14.58
N ALA A 154 -11.03 15.75 15.55
CA ALA A 154 -12.47 16.00 15.50
C ALA A 154 -12.80 17.49 15.65
#